data_AF-A0A4S0KEH7-F1
#
_entry.id   AF-A0A4S0KEH7-F1
#
_cell.length_a   1.000
_cell.length_b   1.000
_cell.length_c   1.000
_cell.angle_alpha   90.00
_cell.angle_beta   90.00
_cell.angle_gamma   90.00
#
_symmetry.space_group_name_H-M   'P 1'
#
loop_
_entity.id
_entity.type
_entity.pdbx_description
1 polymer ?
#
loop_
_entity_poly.entity_id
_entity_poly.type
_entity_poly.pdbx_seq_one_letter_code
_entity_poly.pdbx_strand_id
1 'polypeptide(L)'
;MARQRSRRLAVIGNTNKGGMIVSELDEIWSKDLLGRRGDADFLEKFIAGQVRIRLEKGAHGSFAINIDADWGAGKTFFIECLAKQLQNSGHVVAGVNAWRDDYLDDPFVAVLAAIDEAISPFVKKDSAIQSAWKGVKKGAAPVLGRVLSGVAKTVVRNTSARRSMSF
;
A
#
# COMPACT_ATOMS: atom_id res chain seq x y z
N MET A 1 10.30 28.44 -37.40
CA MET A 1 11.04 27.17 -37.46
C MET A 1 11.90 27.03 -36.20
N ALA A 2 11.45 26.29 -35.19
CA ALA A 2 12.20 26.07 -33.95
C ALA A 2 12.24 24.58 -33.63
N ARG A 3 13.48 24.08 -33.48
CA ARG A 3 13.87 22.67 -33.36
C ARG A 3 13.15 21.94 -32.22
N GLN A 4 12.46 20.87 -32.59
CA GLN A 4 11.91 19.86 -31.70
C GLN A 4 13.08 19.09 -31.06
N ARG A 5 13.43 19.43 -29.80
CA ARG A 5 14.37 18.65 -29.00
C ARG A 5 13.67 17.37 -28.56
N SER A 6 13.90 16.31 -29.33
CA SER A 6 13.59 14.93 -28.98
C SER A 6 14.16 14.59 -27.61
N ARG A 7 13.31 14.60 -26.57
CA ARG A 7 13.63 14.02 -25.27
C ARG A 7 13.62 12.51 -25.45
N ARG A 8 14.81 11.94 -25.70
CA ARG A 8 15.04 10.50 -25.64
C ARG A 8 14.86 10.10 -24.18
N LEU A 9 13.72 9.50 -23.86
CA LEU A 9 13.45 8.90 -22.57
C LEU A 9 14.49 7.78 -22.39
N ALA A 10 15.45 7.98 -21.49
CA ALA A 10 16.37 6.92 -21.12
C ALA A 10 15.56 5.85 -20.40
N VAL A 11 15.34 4.71 -21.06
CA VAL A 11 14.83 3.50 -20.41
C VAL A 11 15.94 3.05 -19.46
N ILE A 12 15.81 3.39 -18.18
CA ILE A 12 16.69 2.91 -17.13
C ILE A 12 16.25 1.46 -16.87
N GLY A 13 16.72 0.53 -17.69
CA GLY A 13 16.48 -0.90 -17.48
C GLY A 13 17.26 -1.38 -16.27
N ASN A 14 16.56 -1.97 -15.29
CA ASN A 14 17.17 -2.60 -14.14
C ASN A 14 17.90 -3.86 -14.63
N THR A 15 19.22 -3.96 -14.42
CA THR A 15 20.04 -5.07 -14.93
C THR A 15 20.14 -6.18 -13.90
N ASN A 16 19.66 -7.38 -14.24
CA ASN A 16 19.84 -8.56 -13.40
C ASN A 16 21.18 -9.27 -13.75
N LYS A 17 21.67 -10.18 -12.88
CA LYS A 17 23.00 -10.84 -12.92
C LYS A 17 23.35 -11.62 -14.22
N GLY A 18 22.53 -11.57 -15.26
CA GLY A 18 22.76 -12.20 -16.57
C GLY A 18 22.78 -11.24 -17.77
N GLY A 19 22.78 -9.91 -17.58
CA GLY A 19 22.96 -8.93 -18.67
C GLY A 19 21.76 -8.75 -19.61
N MET A 20 20.62 -9.38 -19.35
CA MET A 20 19.37 -9.07 -20.07
C MET A 20 18.76 -7.77 -19.58
N ILE A 21 18.38 -6.89 -20.50
CA ILE A 21 17.59 -5.69 -20.21
C ILE A 21 16.14 -6.15 -20.00
N VAL A 22 15.71 -6.19 -18.76
CA VAL A 22 14.33 -6.51 -18.38
C VAL A 22 13.61 -5.17 -18.21
N SER A 23 12.42 -5.01 -18.82
CA SER A 23 11.65 -3.78 -18.57
C SER A 23 11.14 -3.80 -17.13
N GLU A 24 11.03 -2.64 -16.49
CA GLU A 24 10.56 -2.54 -15.09
C GLU A 24 9.16 -3.18 -14.91
N LEU A 25 8.32 -3.12 -15.94
CA LEU A 25 7.04 -3.84 -15.99
C LEU A 25 7.20 -5.36 -16.02
N ASP A 26 8.19 -5.90 -16.73
CA ASP A 26 8.45 -7.34 -16.74
C ASP A 26 8.94 -7.81 -15.36
N GLU A 27 9.67 -6.97 -14.61
CA GLU A 27 10.07 -7.27 -13.24
C GLU A 27 8.86 -7.28 -12.29
N ILE A 28 7.98 -6.28 -12.37
CA ILE A 28 6.74 -6.19 -11.59
C ILE A 28 5.89 -7.45 -11.76
N TRP A 29 5.73 -7.92 -13.00
CA TRP A 29 4.90 -9.08 -13.35
C TRP A 29 5.68 -10.39 -13.48
N SER A 30 6.94 -10.43 -13.02
CA SER A 30 7.83 -11.61 -13.18
C SER A 30 7.28 -12.92 -12.58
N LYS A 31 6.35 -12.82 -11.63
CA LYS A 31 5.70 -13.96 -10.97
C LYS A 31 4.25 -14.17 -11.40
N ASP A 32 3.84 -13.59 -12.51
CA ASP A 32 2.49 -13.73 -13.04
C ASP A 32 2.27 -15.11 -13.68
N LEU A 33 1.87 -16.08 -12.87
CA LEU A 33 1.58 -17.44 -13.31
C LEU A 33 0.24 -17.56 -14.05
N LEU A 34 -0.61 -16.52 -13.99
CA LEU A 34 -1.97 -16.54 -14.51
C LEU A 34 -2.17 -15.63 -15.73
N GLY A 35 -1.12 -14.95 -16.19
CA GLY A 35 -1.15 -14.10 -17.38
C GLY A 35 -2.04 -12.86 -17.24
N ARG A 36 -2.23 -12.36 -16.01
CA ARG A 36 -3.14 -11.24 -15.68
C ARG A 36 -2.57 -9.85 -15.93
N ARG A 37 -1.30 -9.71 -16.32
CA ARG A 37 -0.76 -8.43 -16.77
C ARG A 37 -1.62 -7.79 -17.86
N GLY A 38 -2.17 -8.60 -18.78
CA GLY A 38 -3.07 -8.10 -19.82
C GLY A 38 -4.34 -7.44 -19.26
N ASP A 39 -4.90 -8.00 -18.19
CA ASP A 39 -6.07 -7.44 -17.49
C ASP A 39 -5.72 -6.12 -16.80
N ALA A 40 -4.53 -6.05 -16.19
CA ALA A 40 -4.02 -4.82 -15.59
C ALA A 40 -3.81 -3.71 -16.63
N ASP A 41 -3.20 -4.05 -17.76
CA ASP A 41 -3.01 -3.12 -18.89
C ASP A 41 -4.34 -2.60 -19.44
N PHE A 42 -5.33 -3.48 -19.56
CA PHE A 42 -6.68 -3.10 -19.98
C PHE A 42 -7.31 -2.14 -18.96
N LEU A 43 -7.26 -2.50 -17.67
CA LEU A 43 -7.88 -1.72 -16.61
C LEU A 43 -7.27 -0.31 -16.49
N GLU A 44 -5.94 -0.21 -16.53
CA GLU A 44 -5.24 1.07 -16.51
C GLU A 44 -5.67 1.97 -17.68
N LYS A 45 -5.61 1.45 -18.92
CA LYS A 45 -5.99 2.20 -20.12
C LYS A 45 -7.45 2.62 -20.08
N PHE A 46 -8.33 1.73 -19.61
CA PHE A 46 -9.75 2.01 -19.46
C PHE A 46 -9.99 3.17 -18.48
N ILE A 47 -9.43 3.09 -17.26
CA ILE A 47 -9.61 4.13 -16.23
C ILE A 47 -9.04 5.46 -16.73
N ALA A 48 -7.81 5.47 -17.25
CA ALA A 48 -7.17 6.69 -17.75
C ALA A 48 -7.97 7.33 -18.89
N GLY A 49 -8.49 6.53 -19.83
CA GLY A 49 -9.35 6.99 -20.91
C GLY A 49 -10.66 7.59 -20.39
N GLN A 50 -11.31 6.93 -19.43
CA GLN A 50 -12.56 7.39 -18.83
C GLN A 50 -12.40 8.68 -18.02
N VAL A 51 -11.27 8.84 -17.31
CA VAL A 51 -10.91 10.09 -16.62
C VAL A 51 -10.70 11.21 -17.64
N ARG A 52 -9.92 10.98 -18.70
CA ARG A 52 -9.67 11.98 -19.75
C ARG A 52 -10.97 12.49 -20.38
N ILE A 53 -11.86 11.59 -20.79
CA ILE A 53 -13.15 11.93 -21.41
C ILE A 53 -14.01 12.79 -20.47
N ARG A 54 -13.97 12.53 -19.16
CA ARG A 54 -14.72 13.32 -18.17
C ARG A 54 -14.13 14.72 -18.00
N LEU A 55 -12.80 14.82 -17.89
CA LEU A 55 -12.10 16.09 -17.78
C LEU A 55 -12.35 16.99 -19.00
N GLU A 56 -12.34 16.42 -20.21
CA GLU A 56 -12.67 17.15 -21.45
C GLU A 56 -14.10 17.72 -21.45
N LYS A 57 -15.03 17.08 -20.72
CA LYS A 57 -16.42 17.51 -20.57
C LYS A 57 -16.63 18.43 -19.35
N GLY A 58 -15.57 18.80 -18.64
CA GLY A 58 -15.67 19.59 -17.40
C GLY A 58 -16.33 18.83 -16.24
N ALA A 59 -16.42 17.50 -16.32
CA ALA A 59 -16.99 16.67 -15.26
C ALA A 59 -15.89 16.20 -14.30
N HIS A 60 -16.15 16.35 -13.00
CA HIS A 60 -15.26 15.90 -11.92
C HIS A 60 -15.94 14.75 -11.16
N GLY A 61 -15.32 13.57 -11.11
CA GLY A 61 -15.87 12.40 -10.42
C GLY A 61 -14.85 11.27 -10.32
N SER A 62 -15.05 10.38 -9.35
CA SER A 62 -14.22 9.21 -9.10
C SER A 62 -14.83 7.94 -9.70
N PHE A 63 -14.04 6.85 -9.72
CA PHE A 63 -14.51 5.52 -10.05
C PHE A 63 -14.36 4.61 -8.84
N ALA A 64 -15.37 3.79 -8.62
CA ALA A 64 -15.28 2.63 -7.73
C ALA A 64 -15.31 1.39 -8.61
N ILE A 65 -14.31 0.53 -8.45
CA ILE A 65 -14.18 -0.72 -9.19
C ILE A 65 -14.02 -1.84 -8.16
N ASN A 66 -14.83 -2.89 -8.33
CA ASN A 66 -14.71 -4.11 -7.54
C ASN A 66 -13.96 -5.16 -8.36
N ILE A 67 -13.01 -5.85 -7.73
CA ILE A 67 -12.31 -6.99 -8.32
C ILE A 67 -12.77 -8.23 -7.57
N ASP A 68 -13.46 -9.12 -8.28
CA ASP A 68 -13.99 -10.36 -7.72
C ASP A 68 -13.25 -11.59 -8.26
N ALA A 69 -13.13 -12.63 -7.43
CA ALA A 69 -12.67 -13.98 -7.79
C ALA A 69 -12.78 -14.92 -6.56
N ASP A 70 -12.30 -16.16 -6.67
CA ASP A 70 -12.24 -17.10 -5.53
C ASP A 70 -11.11 -16.83 -4.52
N TRP A 71 -11.22 -17.41 -3.32
CA TRP A 71 -10.13 -17.42 -2.34
C TRP A 71 -8.92 -18.17 -2.90
N GLY A 72 -7.71 -17.66 -2.65
CA GLY A 72 -6.49 -18.25 -3.18
C GLY A 72 -6.24 -17.97 -4.67
N ALA A 73 -7.15 -17.30 -5.38
CA ALA A 73 -6.97 -16.96 -6.78
C ALA A 73 -5.90 -15.87 -7.04
N GLY A 74 -5.17 -15.39 -6.02
CA GLY A 74 -4.09 -14.42 -6.21
C GLY A 74 -4.51 -12.95 -6.36
N LYS A 75 -5.63 -12.52 -5.74
CA LYS A 75 -6.08 -11.11 -5.81
C LYS A 75 -5.08 -10.13 -5.22
N THR A 76 -4.52 -10.46 -4.06
CA THR A 76 -3.52 -9.62 -3.38
C THR A 76 -2.33 -9.41 -4.31
N PHE A 77 -1.81 -10.48 -4.92
CA PHE A 77 -0.75 -10.40 -5.91
C PHE A 77 -1.12 -9.48 -7.08
N PHE A 78 -2.32 -9.66 -7.66
CA PHE A 78 -2.79 -8.84 -8.76
C PHE A 78 -2.87 -7.35 -8.39
N ILE A 79 -3.49 -7.02 -7.25
CA ILE A 79 -3.65 -5.63 -6.78
C ILE A 79 -2.29 -4.99 -6.48
N GLU A 80 -1.36 -5.73 -5.86
CA GLU A 80 0.00 -5.24 -5.58
C GLU A 80 0.80 -4.99 -6.86
N CYS A 81 0.72 -5.88 -7.85
CA CYS A 81 1.38 -5.68 -9.14
C CYS A 81 0.76 -4.53 -9.94
N LEU A 82 -0.58 -4.44 -9.95
CA LEU A 82 -1.30 -3.32 -10.56
C LEU A 82 -0.92 -1.98 -9.92
N ALA A 83 -0.83 -1.92 -8.59
CA ALA A 83 -0.40 -0.72 -7.88
C ALA A 83 1.01 -0.26 -8.31
N LYS A 84 1.97 -1.19 -8.40
CA LYS A 84 3.33 -0.90 -8.88
C LYS A 84 3.35 -0.48 -10.34
N GLN A 85 2.56 -1.13 -11.19
CA GLN A 85 2.42 -0.74 -12.59
C GLN A 85 1.90 0.70 -12.73
N LEU A 86 0.85 1.06 -11.99
CA LEU A 86 0.31 2.41 -11.97
C LEU A 86 1.35 3.44 -11.49
N GLN A 87 2.11 3.12 -10.45
CA GLN A 87 3.21 3.96 -9.97
C GLN A 87 4.30 4.14 -11.05
N ASN A 88 4.68 3.06 -11.72
CA ASN A 88 5.64 3.08 -12.84
C ASN A 88 5.14 3.94 -14.02
N SER A 89 3.82 3.97 -14.24
CA SER A 89 3.18 4.87 -15.22
C SER A 89 3.04 6.32 -14.73
N GLY A 90 3.52 6.65 -13.53
CA GLY A 90 3.52 8.00 -12.96
C GLY A 90 2.24 8.38 -12.22
N HIS A 91 1.38 7.41 -11.87
CA HIS A 91 0.20 7.65 -11.07
C HIS A 91 0.51 7.63 -9.57
N VAL A 92 -0.12 8.51 -8.80
CA VAL A 92 -0.09 8.46 -7.33
C VAL A 92 -1.04 7.37 -6.86
N VAL A 93 -0.53 6.42 -6.08
CA VAL A 93 -1.29 5.26 -5.59
C VAL A 93 -1.19 5.17 -4.07
N ALA A 94 -2.34 5.21 -3.40
CA ALA A 94 -2.47 4.91 -1.98
C ALA A 94 -3.07 3.50 -1.82
N GLY A 95 -2.36 2.61 -1.13
CA GLY A 95 -2.82 1.25 -0.85
C GLY A 95 -3.29 1.12 0.59
N VAL A 96 -4.45 0.50 0.80
CA VAL A 96 -5.01 0.22 2.14
C VAL A 96 -5.29 -1.27 2.25
N ASN A 97 -4.85 -1.90 3.34
CA ASN A 97 -5.15 -3.30 3.63
C ASN A 97 -5.93 -3.41 4.95
N ALA A 98 -7.26 -3.48 4.82
CA ALA A 98 -8.18 -3.52 5.94
C ALA A 98 -7.97 -4.72 6.89
N TRP A 99 -7.36 -5.82 6.44
CA TRP A 99 -7.07 -6.97 7.30
C TRP A 99 -5.76 -6.82 8.08
N ARG A 100 -4.79 -6.10 7.51
CA ARG A 100 -3.52 -5.82 8.20
C ARG A 100 -3.73 -4.79 9.31
N ASP A 101 -4.60 -3.83 9.04
CA ASP A 101 -4.80 -2.65 9.88
C ASP A 101 -6.06 -2.77 10.75
N ASP A 102 -6.64 -3.97 10.87
CA ASP A 102 -7.89 -4.24 11.61
C ASP A 102 -7.77 -4.02 13.13
N TYR A 103 -6.54 -3.97 13.66
CA TYR A 103 -6.23 -3.70 15.06
C TYR A 103 -6.27 -2.21 15.41
N LEU A 104 -6.39 -1.31 14.42
CA LEU A 104 -6.51 0.12 14.67
C LEU A 104 -7.91 0.44 15.20
N ASP A 105 -7.97 1.23 16.28
CA ASP A 105 -9.22 1.66 16.90
C ASP A 105 -10.11 2.46 15.93
N ASP A 106 -9.51 3.13 14.92
CA ASP A 106 -10.22 3.92 13.92
C ASP A 106 -9.74 3.57 12.49
N PRO A 107 -10.59 2.96 11.64
CA PRO A 107 -10.23 2.61 10.26
C PRO A 107 -9.98 3.83 9.37
N PHE A 108 -10.49 5.01 9.75
CA PHE A 108 -10.22 6.25 9.03
C PHE A 108 -8.74 6.64 9.09
N VAL A 109 -8.06 6.29 10.18
CA VAL A 109 -6.62 6.52 10.34
C VAL A 109 -5.82 5.74 9.31
N ALA A 110 -6.17 4.47 9.05
CA ALA A 110 -5.47 3.63 8.07
C ALA A 110 -5.53 4.26 6.67
N VAL A 111 -6.73 4.69 6.27
CA VAL A 111 -6.97 5.34 4.97
C VAL A 111 -6.21 6.65 4.86
N LEU A 112 -6.29 7.51 5.88
CA LEU A 112 -5.56 8.76 5.88
C LEU A 112 -4.06 8.53 5.79
N ALA A 113 -3.49 7.65 6.62
CA ALA A 113 -2.06 7.35 6.61
C ALA A 113 -1.58 6.90 5.22
N ALA A 114 -2.33 6.03 4.54
CA ALA A 114 -2.02 5.60 3.18
C ALA A 114 -2.06 6.76 2.17
N ILE A 115 -3.03 7.68 2.31
CA ILE A 115 -3.09 8.88 1.47
C ILE A 115 -1.90 9.80 1.74
N ASP A 116 -1.54 10.04 3.01
CA ASP A 116 -0.37 10.87 3.38
C ASP A 116 0.90 10.34 2.74
N GLU A 117 1.12 9.03 2.89
CA GLU A 117 2.30 8.37 2.38
C GLU A 117 2.39 8.54 0.86
N ALA A 118 1.27 8.36 0.15
CA ALA A 118 1.20 8.51 -1.30
C ALA A 118 1.45 9.94 -1.78
N ILE A 119 0.94 10.97 -1.08
CA ILE A 119 1.04 12.37 -1.52
C ILE A 119 2.26 13.11 -0.95
N SER A 120 2.84 12.64 0.16
CA SER A 120 3.93 13.32 0.85
C SER A 120 5.17 13.63 -0.01
N PRO A 121 5.54 12.81 -1.02
CA PRO A 121 6.64 13.15 -1.92
C PRO A 121 6.32 14.36 -2.83
N PHE A 122 5.04 14.70 -2.98
CA PHE A 122 4.53 15.72 -3.89
C PHE A 122 4.08 17.01 -3.18
N VAL A 123 4.04 17.03 -1.83
CA VAL A 123 3.51 18.15 -1.03
C VAL A 123 4.53 18.62 0.01
N LYS A 124 4.62 19.93 0.29
CA LYS A 124 5.50 20.49 1.34
C LYS A 124 4.99 20.10 2.75
N LYS A 125 5.94 19.84 3.65
CA LYS A 125 5.77 19.10 4.92
C LYS A 125 5.01 19.89 5.98
N ASP A 126 3.67 19.90 5.89
CA ASP A 126 2.72 20.22 6.97
C ASP A 126 1.48 19.30 6.81
N SER A 127 1.63 17.99 7.02
CA SER A 127 0.51 17.07 6.82
C SER A 127 -0.45 17.07 8.01
N ALA A 128 -1.75 17.16 7.72
CA ALA A 128 -2.85 17.04 8.68
C ALA A 128 -2.85 15.70 9.43
N ILE A 129 -2.02 14.74 9.00
CA ILE A 129 -2.03 13.35 9.48
C ILE A 129 -1.03 13.16 10.62
N GLN A 130 -0.05 14.06 10.78
CA GLN A 130 0.73 14.13 12.02
C GLN A 130 -0.14 14.38 13.25
N SER A 131 -1.25 15.12 13.12
CA SER A 131 -2.18 15.35 14.23
C SER A 131 -3.01 14.11 14.53
N ALA A 132 -3.45 13.37 13.50
CA ALA A 132 -4.13 12.08 13.64
C ALA A 132 -3.23 11.03 14.31
N TRP A 133 -1.96 10.93 13.89
CA TRP A 133 -0.96 10.06 14.54
C TRP A 133 -0.70 10.43 16.01
N LYS A 134 -0.77 11.71 16.38
CA LYS A 134 -0.69 12.15 17.79
C LYS A 134 -1.94 11.72 18.59
N GLY A 135 -3.12 11.69 17.96
CA GLY A 135 -4.35 11.19 18.58
C GLY A 135 -4.29 9.70 18.87
N VAL A 136 -3.88 8.88 17.90
CA VAL A 136 -3.77 7.43 18.03
C VAL A 136 -2.72 7.01 19.06
N LYS A 137 -1.54 7.65 19.06
CA LYS A 137 -0.50 7.39 20.08
C LYS A 137 -0.99 7.64 21.51
N LYS A 138 -1.93 8.57 21.72
CA LYS A 138 -2.55 8.82 23.02
C LYS A 138 -3.59 7.75 23.40
N GLY A 139 -4.31 7.20 22.43
CA GLY A 139 -5.31 6.13 22.66
C GLY A 139 -4.71 4.75 22.89
N ALA A 140 -3.64 4.39 22.16
CA ALA A 140 -2.99 3.08 22.24
C ALA A 140 -2.07 2.90 23.48
N ALA A 141 -1.54 3.99 24.04
CA ALA A 141 -0.67 3.96 25.21
C ALA A 141 -1.28 3.27 26.47
N PRO A 142 -2.54 3.54 26.87
CA PRO A 142 -3.13 2.87 28.04
C PRO A 142 -3.51 1.40 27.81
N VAL A 143 -3.69 0.95 26.56
CA VAL A 143 -4.03 -0.46 26.25
C VAL A 143 -2.78 -1.34 26.37
N LEU A 144 -1.65 -0.88 25.83
CA LEU A 144 -0.37 -1.61 25.93
C LEU A 144 0.10 -1.78 27.40
N GLY A 145 -0.11 -0.77 28.25
CA GLY A 145 0.20 -0.84 29.69
C GLY A 145 -0.66 -1.86 30.45
N ARG A 146 -1.91 -2.10 30.04
CA ARG A 146 -2.79 -3.11 30.65
C ARG A 146 -2.43 -4.54 30.26
N VAL A 147 -2.00 -4.74 29.01
CA VAL A 147 -1.52 -6.07 28.55
C VAL A 147 -0.22 -6.43 29.26
N LEU A 148 0.75 -5.51 29.33
CA LEU A 148 2.03 -5.74 30.00
C LEU A 148 1.87 -6.01 31.51
N SER A 149 1.00 -5.28 32.20
CA SER A 149 0.76 -5.49 33.63
C SER A 149 0.01 -6.80 33.94
N GLY A 150 -0.87 -7.26 33.04
CA GLY A 150 -1.55 -8.55 33.15
C GLY A 150 -0.61 -9.74 32.96
N VAL A 151 0.28 -9.68 31.98
CA VAL A 151 1.29 -10.73 31.72
C VAL A 151 2.32 -10.78 32.85
N ALA A 152 2.79 -9.63 33.34
CA ALA A 152 3.75 -9.56 34.44
C ALA A 152 3.21 -10.17 35.75
N LYS A 153 1.94 -9.93 36.10
CA LYS A 153 1.33 -10.52 37.30
C LYS A 153 1.15 -12.04 37.19
N THR A 154 0.84 -12.55 36.01
CA THR A 154 0.69 -14.00 35.78
C THR A 154 2.03 -14.73 35.81
N VAL A 155 3.08 -14.13 35.24
CA VAL A 155 4.45 -14.70 35.28
C VAL A 155 4.99 -14.73 36.71
N VAL A 156 4.83 -13.66 37.49
CA VAL A 156 5.30 -13.62 38.89
C VAL A 156 4.54 -14.59 39.80
N ARG A 157 3.25 -14.85 39.53
CA ARG A 157 2.44 -15.76 40.38
C ARG A 157 2.82 -17.24 40.24
N ASN A 158 3.28 -17.67 39.06
CA ASN A 158 3.68 -19.07 38.85
C ASN A 158 5.10 -19.39 39.36
N THR A 159 5.97 -18.39 39.55
CA THR A 159 7.35 -18.62 40.03
C THR A 159 7.43 -18.72 41.55
N SER A 160 6.47 -18.17 42.29
CA SER A 160 6.47 -18.15 43.76
C SER A 160 5.82 -19.38 44.42
N ALA A 161 5.13 -20.25 43.65
CA ALA A 161 4.43 -21.42 44.19
C ALA A 161 5.28 -22.70 44.24
N ARG A 162 6.60 -22.66 43.92
CA ARG A 162 7.46 -23.84 43.81
C ARG A 162 8.61 -23.92 44.81
N ARG A 163 8.55 -23.16 45.91
CA ARG A 163 9.48 -23.27 47.06
C ARG A 163 8.70 -23.42 48.38
N SER A 164 7.98 -24.52 48.52
CA SER A 164 7.64 -25.08 49.83
C SER A 164 7.28 -26.56 49.64
N MET A 165 8.31 -27.41 49.64
CA MET A 165 8.30 -28.83 50.01
C MET A 165 9.63 -29.47 49.59
N SER A 166 10.60 -29.49 50.50
CA SER A 166 11.58 -30.58 50.63
C SER A 166 12.38 -30.38 51.93
N PHE A 167 12.23 -31.37 52.81
CA PHE A 167 12.85 -31.61 54.12
C PHE A 167 12.36 -30.78 55.30
#